data_AF-W4QAP3-F1
#
_entry.id   AF-W4QAP3-F1
#
_cell.length_a   1.000
_cell.length_b   1.000
_cell.length_c   1.000
_cell.angle_alpha   90.00
_cell.angle_beta   90.00
_cell.angle_gamma   90.00
#
_symmetry.space_group_name_H-M   'P 1'
#
loop_
_entity.id
_entity.type
_entity.pdbx_description
1 polymer ?
#
loop_
_entity_poly.entity_id
_entity_poly.type
_entity_poly.pdbx_seq_one_letter_code
_entity_poly.pdbx_strand_id
1 'polypeptide(L)'
;MPMRYTQFPKKQGLYDPQFEHDNCGIGFLAHMKGKQSHKVVQDALHILRNLEHRGGQGDEVNTGDGAGILLQIPHRFFKKTCIESGINLPNQGEYGVGMLFLPQDEEARGACEKELEAIIAEENQELIGWRTVPVDDSMLGNAAKAAMPFIRQLFIKKNDYKMTEVDFERQLYVIRKRAEREIGSKVAEEESFYFTSFSSRTIVYKGMLTTEQVNQFYLDLNDQTFESAIALVHSRFSTNTFPSWERAHPNRYMIHNGEINTIRGNVNWMHAREAKFTSDVFGKDLSKVLPVVDKDGSDSSMFDNTLEFYH
;
A
#
# COMPACT_ATOMS: atom_id res chain seq x y z
N MET A 1 -20.19 3.88 9.91
CA MET A 1 -21.05 3.18 8.92
C MET A 1 -20.10 2.71 7.82
N PRO A 2 -20.28 1.50 7.28
CA PRO A 2 -19.18 0.73 6.70
C PRO A 2 -18.83 1.16 5.26
N MET A 3 -17.56 1.52 5.05
CA MET A 3 -16.91 1.90 3.78
C MET A 3 -17.29 0.98 2.60
N ARG A 4 -17.77 1.55 1.48
CA ARG A 4 -18.33 0.83 0.31
C ARG A 4 -17.27 0.17 -0.55
N TYR A 5 -16.02 0.60 -0.51
CA TYR A 5 -14.96 0.06 -1.39
C TYR A 5 -13.94 -0.86 -0.70
N THR A 6 -14.00 -0.99 0.63
CA THR A 6 -13.15 -1.94 1.36
C THR A 6 -13.87 -3.23 1.75
N GLN A 7 -15.21 -3.22 1.89
CA GLN A 7 -15.97 -4.40 2.30
C GLN A 7 -16.46 -5.26 1.14
N PHE A 8 -16.43 -6.58 1.33
CA PHE A 8 -17.15 -7.48 0.43
C PHE A 8 -18.63 -7.10 0.38
N PRO A 9 -19.30 -7.21 -0.78
CA PRO A 9 -20.74 -7.06 -0.86
C PRO A 9 -21.41 -7.94 0.18
N LYS A 10 -22.52 -7.48 0.76
CA LYS A 10 -23.29 -8.35 1.66
C LYS A 10 -23.76 -9.58 0.88
N LYS A 11 -23.84 -10.72 1.57
CA LYS A 11 -24.41 -11.96 1.03
C LYS A 11 -25.71 -11.65 0.26
N GLN A 12 -25.73 -11.95 -1.03
CA GLN A 12 -26.86 -11.63 -1.91
C GLN A 12 -27.06 -12.76 -2.93
N GLY A 13 -28.28 -13.27 -3.04
CA GLY A 13 -28.56 -14.44 -3.87
C GLY A 13 -27.69 -15.64 -3.47
N LEU A 14 -26.93 -16.17 -4.44
CA LEU A 14 -25.97 -17.26 -4.23
C LEU A 14 -24.56 -16.78 -3.84
N TYR A 15 -24.27 -15.47 -3.90
CA TYR A 15 -22.98 -14.92 -3.50
C TYR A 15 -22.88 -14.87 -1.98
N ASP A 16 -21.87 -15.53 -1.43
CA ASP A 16 -21.46 -15.43 -0.04
C ASP A 16 -19.98 -15.02 0.01
N PRO A 17 -19.63 -13.87 0.61
CA PRO A 17 -18.24 -13.43 0.78
C PRO A 17 -17.31 -14.48 1.39
N GLN A 18 -17.87 -15.46 2.10
CA GLN A 18 -17.10 -16.52 2.75
C GLN A 18 -16.56 -17.59 1.79
N PHE A 19 -16.98 -17.61 0.53
CA PHE A 19 -16.52 -18.57 -0.49
C PHE A 19 -15.75 -17.89 -1.63
N GLU A 20 -15.10 -16.76 -1.34
CA GLU A 20 -14.27 -16.10 -2.33
C GLU A 20 -12.91 -16.81 -2.47
N HIS A 21 -12.46 -16.98 -3.71
CA HIS A 21 -11.18 -17.61 -4.05
C HIS A 21 -10.36 -16.72 -4.99
N ASP A 22 -9.03 -16.72 -4.80
CA ASP A 22 -8.07 -15.99 -5.63
C ASP A 22 -6.98 -16.95 -6.17
N ASN A 23 -6.68 -16.90 -7.48
CA ASN A 23 -5.62 -17.69 -8.14
C ASN A 23 -4.53 -16.78 -8.72
N CYS A 24 -3.48 -16.47 -7.97
CA CYS A 24 -2.58 -15.37 -8.32
C CYS A 24 -1.31 -15.82 -9.06
N GLY A 25 -0.60 -14.86 -9.66
CA GLY A 25 0.79 -14.96 -10.06
C GLY A 25 1.68 -14.15 -9.11
N ILE A 26 2.81 -14.73 -8.66
CA ILE A 26 3.81 -14.01 -7.85
C ILE A 26 5.21 -14.16 -8.43
N GLY A 27 6.03 -13.12 -8.26
CA GLY A 27 7.42 -13.11 -8.66
C GLY A 27 8.27 -12.28 -7.69
N PHE A 28 9.54 -12.65 -7.59
CA PHE A 28 10.51 -11.94 -6.76
C PHE A 28 11.87 -11.93 -7.45
N LEU A 29 12.56 -10.79 -7.35
CA LEU A 29 13.93 -10.63 -7.79
C LEU A 29 14.75 -9.98 -6.65
N ALA A 30 15.94 -10.51 -6.39
CA ALA A 30 16.92 -9.86 -5.53
C ALA A 30 18.32 -9.93 -6.12
N HIS A 31 19.01 -8.80 -6.08
CA HIS A 31 20.43 -8.75 -6.37
C HIS A 31 21.21 -9.23 -5.15
N MET A 32 21.89 -10.38 -5.23
CA MET A 32 22.54 -11.03 -4.06
C MET A 32 23.55 -10.15 -3.29
N LYS A 33 24.20 -9.19 -3.96
CA LYS A 33 25.13 -8.23 -3.34
C LYS A 33 24.48 -6.91 -2.90
N GLY A 34 23.15 -6.80 -2.93
CA GLY A 34 22.41 -5.59 -2.57
C GLY A 34 22.63 -4.39 -3.50
N LYS A 35 23.17 -4.59 -4.71
CA LYS A 35 23.40 -3.49 -5.66
C LYS A 35 22.07 -3.09 -6.29
N GLN A 36 21.69 -1.83 -6.08
CA GLN A 36 20.49 -1.26 -6.68
C GLN A 36 20.74 -0.97 -8.16
N SER A 37 19.75 -1.26 -9.01
CA SER A 37 19.78 -0.87 -10.41
C SER A 37 18.38 -0.80 -10.98
N HIS A 38 18.19 0.02 -12.02
CA HIS A 38 16.94 0.06 -12.75
C HIS A 38 16.65 -1.25 -13.50
N LYS A 39 17.70 -2.01 -13.84
CA LYS A 39 17.55 -3.34 -14.45
C LYS A 39 16.74 -4.30 -13.57
N VAL A 40 16.91 -4.27 -12.25
CA VAL A 40 16.12 -5.10 -11.32
C VAL A 40 14.63 -4.76 -11.41
N VAL A 41 14.30 -3.47 -11.53
CA VAL A 41 12.92 -2.99 -11.68
C VAL A 41 12.34 -3.46 -13.02
N GLN A 42 13.08 -3.28 -14.12
CA GLN A 42 12.66 -3.72 -15.46
C GLN A 42 12.48 -5.23 -15.55
N ASP A 43 13.41 -6.02 -15.01
CA ASP A 43 13.34 -7.48 -15.00
C ASP A 43 12.15 -7.96 -14.17
N ALA A 44 11.83 -7.31 -13.05
CA ALA A 44 10.66 -7.63 -12.24
C ALA A 44 9.34 -7.30 -12.95
N LEU A 45 9.25 -6.14 -13.61
CA LEU A 45 8.10 -5.79 -14.44
C LEU A 45 7.95 -6.74 -15.64
N HIS A 46 9.06 -7.22 -16.20
CA HIS A 46 9.03 -8.25 -17.23
C HIS A 46 8.50 -9.60 -16.69
N ILE A 47 8.88 -9.99 -15.47
CA ILE A 47 8.27 -11.15 -14.80
C ILE A 47 6.76 -10.94 -14.65
N LEU A 48 6.34 -9.76 -14.17
CA LEU A 48 4.92 -9.44 -13.96
C LEU A 48 4.10 -9.62 -15.24
N ARG A 49 4.56 -9.08 -16.37
CA ARG A 49 3.90 -9.25 -17.69
C ARG A 49 3.78 -10.70 -18.12
N ASN A 50 4.78 -11.53 -17.82
CA ASN A 50 4.74 -12.95 -18.12
C ASN A 50 3.79 -13.74 -17.19
N LEU A 51 3.27 -13.12 -16.13
CA LEU A 51 2.25 -13.70 -15.25
C LEU A 51 0.82 -13.38 -15.70
N GLU A 52 0.60 -12.65 -16.80
CA GLU A 52 -0.74 -12.28 -17.31
C GLU A 52 -1.67 -13.49 -17.48
N HIS A 53 -1.14 -14.64 -17.91
CA HIS A 53 -1.90 -15.89 -18.05
C HIS A 53 -2.41 -16.47 -16.72
N ARG A 54 -1.99 -15.91 -15.59
CA ARG A 54 -2.43 -16.22 -14.21
C ARG A 54 -3.13 -15.02 -13.56
N GLY A 55 -3.26 -13.90 -14.25
CA GLY A 55 -3.99 -12.74 -13.79
C GLY A 55 -5.46 -12.83 -14.17
N GLY A 56 -6.32 -12.23 -13.36
CA GLY A 56 -7.72 -12.05 -13.73
C GLY A 56 -7.88 -10.80 -14.58
N GLN A 57 -8.65 -10.94 -15.65
CA GLN A 57 -9.20 -9.81 -16.39
C GLN A 57 -10.67 -9.70 -15.99
N GLY A 58 -11.09 -8.50 -15.62
CA GLY A 58 -12.48 -8.19 -15.29
C GLY A 58 -13.38 -8.23 -16.52
N ASP A 59 -14.60 -7.71 -16.36
CA ASP A 59 -15.62 -7.72 -17.43
C ASP A 59 -15.16 -6.95 -18.70
N GLU A 60 -14.22 -6.02 -18.55
CA GLU A 60 -13.54 -5.32 -19.65
C GLU A 60 -12.09 -5.82 -19.78
N VAL A 61 -11.64 -6.08 -21.02
CA VAL A 61 -10.27 -6.61 -21.30
C VAL A 61 -9.16 -5.72 -20.73
N ASN A 62 -9.40 -4.42 -20.57
CA ASN A 62 -8.46 -3.44 -20.02
C ASN A 62 -8.70 -3.11 -18.54
N THR A 63 -9.49 -3.92 -17.83
CA THR A 63 -9.69 -3.86 -16.39
C THR A 63 -9.08 -5.13 -15.78
N GLY A 64 -8.01 -5.00 -15.00
CA GLY A 64 -7.41 -6.11 -14.26
C GLY A 64 -7.89 -6.17 -12.80
N ASP A 65 -7.90 -7.35 -12.21
CA ASP A 65 -8.32 -7.54 -10.80
C ASP A 65 -7.33 -6.97 -9.77
N GLY A 66 -6.11 -6.67 -10.23
CA GLY A 66 -5.09 -6.02 -9.44
C GLY A 66 -3.68 -6.48 -9.82
N ALA A 67 -2.76 -5.53 -9.94
CA ALA A 67 -1.35 -5.81 -10.14
C ALA A 67 -0.49 -4.76 -9.44
N GLY A 68 0.74 -5.13 -9.12
CA GLY A 68 1.65 -4.20 -8.49
C GLY A 68 3.06 -4.73 -8.27
N ILE A 69 3.89 -3.85 -7.73
CA ILE A 69 5.30 -4.06 -7.46
C ILE A 69 5.68 -3.39 -6.13
N LEU A 70 6.39 -4.13 -5.28
CA LEU A 70 7.05 -3.62 -4.07
C LEU A 70 8.54 -3.50 -4.36
N LEU A 71 9.10 -2.35 -4.03
CA LEU A 71 10.49 -1.99 -4.27
C LEU A 71 11.12 -1.40 -3.01
N GLN A 72 12.44 -1.27 -3.01
CA GLN A 72 13.10 -0.36 -2.07
C GLN A 72 12.80 1.08 -2.46
N ILE A 73 12.85 2.01 -1.50
CA ILE A 73 12.72 3.44 -1.81
C ILE A 73 13.86 3.86 -2.74
N PRO A 74 13.56 4.34 -3.97
CA PRO A 74 14.56 4.74 -4.94
C PRO A 74 15.09 6.14 -4.61
N HIS A 75 16.03 6.21 -3.65
CA HIS A 75 16.50 7.48 -3.11
C HIS A 75 16.98 8.48 -4.18
N ARG A 76 17.75 8.00 -5.15
CA ARG A 76 18.29 8.82 -6.25
C ARG A 76 17.18 9.44 -7.11
N PHE A 77 16.15 8.65 -7.43
CA PHE A 77 14.97 9.12 -8.15
C PHE A 77 14.24 10.20 -7.34
N PHE A 78 13.94 9.95 -6.07
CA PHE A 78 13.20 10.90 -5.25
C PHE A 78 13.97 12.20 -5.03
N LYS A 79 15.28 12.15 -4.78
CA LYS A 79 16.13 13.35 -4.71
C LYS A 79 16.06 14.20 -5.97
N LYS A 80 15.92 13.58 -7.14
CA LYS A 80 15.79 14.28 -8.43
C LYS A 80 14.40 14.86 -8.61
N THR A 81 13.34 14.04 -8.56
CA THR A 81 11.97 14.46 -8.92
C THR A 81 11.31 15.37 -7.87
N CYS A 82 11.66 15.24 -6.59
CA CYS A 82 11.04 16.03 -5.53
C CYS A 82 11.43 17.51 -5.58
N ILE A 83 12.58 17.85 -6.18
CA ILE A 83 13.03 19.23 -6.35
C ILE A 83 12.00 20.06 -7.15
N GLU A 84 11.39 19.46 -8.17
CA GLU A 84 10.38 20.11 -9.01
C GLU A 84 9.11 20.46 -8.21
N SER A 85 8.83 19.72 -7.14
CA SER A 85 7.72 19.99 -6.20
C SER A 85 8.15 20.84 -5.00
N GLY A 86 9.35 21.44 -5.02
CA GLY A 86 9.87 22.25 -3.91
C GLY A 86 10.27 21.44 -2.68
N ILE A 87 10.36 20.12 -2.79
CA ILE A 87 10.68 19.20 -1.69
C ILE A 87 12.16 18.88 -1.71
N ASN A 88 12.86 19.21 -0.62
CA ASN A 88 14.27 18.87 -0.43
C ASN A 88 14.42 17.74 0.59
N LEU A 89 14.73 16.55 0.09
CA LEU A 89 14.82 15.35 0.94
C LEU A 89 16.15 15.30 1.70
N PRO A 90 16.22 14.73 2.93
CA PRO A 90 17.46 14.42 3.63
C PRO A 90 18.14 13.18 3.03
N ASN A 91 19.13 12.58 3.71
CA ASN A 91 19.78 11.37 3.21
C ASN A 91 18.84 10.15 3.30
N GLN A 92 19.17 9.09 2.54
CA GLN A 92 18.47 7.81 2.65
C GLN A 92 18.45 7.32 4.11
N GLY A 93 17.30 6.83 4.58
CA GLY A 93 17.10 6.39 5.97
C GLY A 93 16.78 7.52 6.96
N GLU A 94 16.84 8.79 6.54
CA GLU A 94 16.43 9.95 7.35
C GLU A 94 15.03 10.47 7.00
N TYR A 95 14.37 9.86 6.01
CA TYR A 95 12.99 10.15 5.64
C TYR A 95 12.20 8.88 5.30
N GLY A 96 10.91 8.95 5.51
CA GLY A 96 9.92 7.95 5.12
C GLY A 96 9.04 8.47 4.00
N VAL A 97 8.49 7.54 3.21
CA VAL A 97 7.53 7.82 2.14
C VAL A 97 6.24 7.06 2.44
N GLY A 98 5.15 7.81 2.58
CA GLY A 98 3.80 7.28 2.53
C GLY A 98 3.32 7.31 1.09
N MET A 99 2.85 6.18 0.55
CA MET A 99 2.16 6.11 -0.74
C MET A 99 0.68 5.89 -0.48
N LEU A 100 -0.13 6.91 -0.76
CA LEU A 100 -1.52 7.01 -0.35
C LEU A 100 -2.46 7.02 -1.55
N PHE A 101 -3.58 6.35 -1.36
CA PHE A 101 -4.80 6.53 -2.11
C PHE A 101 -5.72 7.45 -1.29
N LEU A 102 -6.08 8.58 -1.89
CA LEU A 102 -6.89 9.63 -1.28
C LEU A 102 -8.18 9.87 -2.10
N PRO A 103 -9.16 10.59 -1.54
CA PRO A 103 -10.34 11.03 -2.29
C PRO A 103 -9.98 11.77 -3.59
N GLN A 104 -10.80 11.56 -4.63
CA GLN A 104 -10.70 12.32 -5.88
C GLN A 104 -11.14 13.78 -5.68
N ASP A 105 -12.18 13.98 -4.87
CA ASP A 105 -12.65 15.31 -4.49
C ASP A 105 -11.54 16.10 -3.78
N GLU A 106 -11.31 17.33 -4.24
CA GLU A 106 -10.20 18.15 -3.77
C GLU A 106 -10.39 18.64 -2.33
N GLU A 107 -11.62 18.92 -1.91
CA GLU A 107 -11.92 19.38 -0.55
C GLU A 107 -11.77 18.22 0.45
N ALA A 108 -12.35 17.07 0.14
CA ALA A 108 -12.20 15.85 0.94
C ALA A 108 -10.73 15.41 1.04
N ARG A 109 -10.00 15.46 -0.07
CA ARG A 109 -8.55 15.20 -0.08
C ARG A 109 -7.79 16.17 0.79
N GLY A 110 -8.02 17.48 0.64
CA GLY A 110 -7.36 18.51 1.44
C GLY A 110 -7.63 18.36 2.94
N ALA A 111 -8.83 17.94 3.32
CA ALA A 111 -9.17 17.63 4.71
C ALA A 111 -8.37 16.42 5.24
N CYS A 112 -8.28 15.34 4.46
CA CYS A 112 -7.47 14.17 4.80
C CYS A 112 -5.98 14.51 4.96
N GLU A 113 -5.42 15.28 4.02
CA GLU A 113 -4.02 15.71 4.07
C GLU A 113 -3.76 16.55 5.33
N LYS A 114 -4.59 17.56 5.60
CA LYS A 114 -4.44 18.42 6.79
C LYS A 114 -4.53 17.66 8.10
N GLU A 115 -5.43 16.70 8.22
CA GLU A 115 -5.55 15.88 9.44
C GLU A 115 -4.33 14.97 9.60
N LEU A 116 -3.82 14.40 8.51
CA LEU A 116 -2.60 13.59 8.55
C LEU A 116 -1.38 14.44 8.95
N GLU A 117 -1.26 15.67 8.47
CA GLU A 117 -0.22 16.61 8.89
C GLU A 117 -0.26 16.90 10.39
N ALA A 118 -1.47 17.04 10.97
CA ALA A 118 -1.63 17.20 12.41
C ALA A 118 -1.16 15.96 13.18
N ILE A 119 -1.54 14.76 12.73
CA ILE A 119 -1.08 13.50 13.34
C ILE A 119 0.44 13.39 13.31
N ILE A 120 1.08 13.73 12.18
CA ILE A 120 2.54 13.69 12.03
C ILE A 120 3.22 14.61 13.05
N ALA A 121 2.72 15.83 13.21
CA ALA A 121 3.24 16.79 14.17
C ALA A 121 3.07 16.31 15.62
N GLU A 122 1.92 15.71 15.95
CA GLU A 122 1.65 15.15 17.28
C GLU A 122 2.52 13.94 17.62
N GLU A 123 2.87 13.11 16.62
CA GLU A 123 3.85 12.02 16.75
C GLU A 123 5.32 12.51 16.62
N ASN A 124 5.54 13.82 16.71
CA ASN A 124 6.84 14.51 16.76
C ASN A 124 7.74 14.27 15.53
N GLN A 125 7.16 14.01 14.36
CA GLN A 125 7.90 13.92 13.11
C GLN A 125 7.73 15.20 12.27
N GLU A 126 8.64 15.43 11.32
CA GLU A 126 8.66 16.64 10.49
C GLU A 126 8.10 16.33 9.11
N LEU A 127 6.97 16.94 8.74
CA LEU A 127 6.48 16.92 7.37
C LEU A 127 7.46 17.63 6.44
N ILE A 128 7.91 16.95 5.38
CA ILE A 128 8.72 17.59 4.33
C ILE A 128 7.80 18.13 3.23
N GLY A 129 6.80 17.36 2.82
CA GLY A 129 5.82 17.79 1.83
C GLY A 129 5.15 16.66 1.08
N TRP A 130 4.33 17.06 0.11
CA TRP A 130 3.50 16.17 -0.70
C TRP A 130 3.86 16.24 -2.18
N ARG A 131 3.89 15.07 -2.83
CA ARG A 131 4.08 14.93 -4.28
C ARG A 131 2.88 14.19 -4.87
N THR A 132 2.31 14.75 -5.93
CA THR A 132 1.34 14.01 -6.75
C THR A 132 2.08 13.02 -7.64
N VAL A 133 1.66 11.75 -7.64
CA VAL A 133 2.32 10.72 -8.45
C VAL A 133 1.92 10.90 -9.92
N PRO A 134 2.87 11.02 -10.86
CA PRO A 134 2.55 11.15 -12.27
C PRO A 134 2.03 9.80 -12.79
N VAL A 135 0.80 9.82 -13.31
CA VAL A 135 0.11 8.64 -13.84
C VAL A 135 -0.48 8.89 -15.22
N ASP A 136 -0.58 7.84 -16.03
CA ASP A 136 -1.31 7.82 -17.31
C ASP A 136 -2.53 6.88 -17.19
N ASP A 137 -3.71 7.46 -17.05
CA ASP A 137 -4.97 6.73 -16.87
C ASP A 137 -5.72 6.45 -18.18
N SER A 138 -5.13 6.81 -19.33
CA SER A 138 -5.79 6.73 -20.64
C SER A 138 -6.13 5.31 -21.08
N MET A 139 -5.42 4.33 -20.52
CA MET A 139 -5.54 2.91 -20.82
C MET A 139 -6.52 2.16 -19.90
N LEU A 140 -6.97 2.77 -18.82
CA LEU A 140 -7.82 2.11 -17.82
C LEU A 140 -9.20 1.82 -18.39
N GLY A 141 -9.75 0.66 -18.04
CA GLY A 141 -11.18 0.40 -18.22
C GLY A 141 -12.04 1.32 -17.34
N ASN A 142 -13.32 1.42 -17.69
CA ASN A 142 -14.25 2.35 -17.03
C ASN A 142 -14.42 2.02 -15.55
N ALA A 143 -14.46 0.74 -15.21
CA ALA A 143 -14.59 0.29 -13.82
C ALA A 143 -13.36 0.68 -12.98
N ALA A 144 -12.15 0.41 -13.50
CA ALA A 144 -10.91 0.80 -12.83
C ALA A 144 -10.78 2.32 -12.69
N LYS A 145 -11.16 3.07 -13.74
CA LYS A 145 -11.13 4.54 -13.73
C LYS A 145 -12.14 5.15 -12.77
N ALA A 146 -13.36 4.60 -12.70
CA ALA A 146 -14.40 5.07 -11.78
C ALA A 146 -14.03 4.86 -10.31
N ALA A 147 -13.31 3.77 -10.00
CA ALA A 147 -12.81 3.49 -8.65
C ALA A 147 -11.39 4.05 -8.40
N MET A 148 -10.80 4.76 -9.35
CA MET A 148 -9.42 5.23 -9.23
C MET A 148 -9.30 6.28 -8.12
N PRO A 149 -8.40 6.08 -7.14
CA PRO A 149 -8.14 7.07 -6.11
C PRO A 149 -7.22 8.17 -6.63
N PHE A 150 -7.14 9.28 -5.91
CA PHE A 150 -6.10 10.26 -6.12
C PHE A 150 -4.80 9.79 -5.44
N ILE A 151 -3.73 9.62 -6.22
CA ILE A 151 -2.51 8.97 -5.74
C ILE A 151 -1.46 10.00 -5.32
N ARG A 152 -1.10 9.98 -4.05
CA ARG A 152 -0.22 10.97 -3.42
C ARG A 152 0.92 10.31 -2.66
N GLN A 153 2.07 10.94 -2.70
CA GLN A 153 3.23 10.59 -1.89
C GLN A 153 3.45 11.66 -0.83
N LEU A 154 3.57 11.21 0.40
CA LEU A 154 3.87 12.00 1.59
C LEU A 154 5.30 11.73 2.02
N PHE A 155 6.08 12.78 2.25
CA PHE A 155 7.45 12.67 2.73
C PHE A 155 7.54 13.20 4.17
N ILE A 156 8.04 12.37 5.08
CA ILE A 156 8.26 12.74 6.48
C ILE A 156 9.74 12.54 6.81
N LYS A 157 10.34 13.52 7.47
CA LYS A 157 11.69 13.46 8.00
C LYS A 157 11.68 12.98 9.45
N LYS A 158 12.65 12.12 9.76
CA LYS A 158 12.96 11.69 11.11
C LYS A 158 13.46 12.90 11.92
N ASN A 159 12.73 13.31 12.94
CA ASN A 159 13.04 14.52 13.70
C ASN A 159 14.14 14.29 14.76
N ASP A 160 14.17 13.10 15.39
CA ASP A 160 15.19 12.75 16.38
C ASP A 160 16.33 11.93 15.74
N TYR A 161 17.53 12.51 15.74
CA TYR A 161 18.75 11.89 15.21
C TYR A 161 19.18 10.62 15.96
N LYS A 162 18.70 10.42 17.20
CA LYS A 162 19.01 9.22 17.99
C LYS A 162 18.17 8.01 17.60
N MET A 163 17.06 8.22 16.90
CA MET A 163 16.21 7.12 16.46
C MET A 163 16.96 6.25 15.46
N THR A 164 17.01 4.96 15.73
CA THR A 164 17.49 3.98 14.75
C THR A 164 16.52 3.92 13.58
N GLU A 165 16.93 3.34 12.46
CA GLU A 165 16.01 3.10 11.35
C GLU A 165 14.79 2.28 11.76
N VAL A 166 14.96 1.29 12.64
CA VAL A 166 13.86 0.45 13.11
C VAL A 166 12.91 1.24 14.00
N ASP A 167 13.42 2.14 14.84
CA ASP A 167 12.56 3.02 15.64
C ASP A 167 11.75 3.97 14.75
N PHE A 168 12.35 4.43 13.65
CA PHE A 168 11.66 5.27 12.68
C PHE A 168 10.59 4.49 11.91
N GLU A 169 10.86 3.26 11.46
CA GLU A 169 9.82 2.38 10.87
C GLU A 169 8.64 2.19 11.83
N ARG A 170 8.89 1.98 13.12
CA ARG A 170 7.83 1.86 14.14
C ARG A 170 7.02 3.14 14.30
N GLN A 171 7.65 4.31 14.25
CA GLN A 171 6.91 5.57 14.29
C GLN A 171 6.05 5.77 13.04
N LEU A 172 6.55 5.44 11.85
CA LEU A 172 5.75 5.46 10.62
C LEU A 172 4.56 4.50 10.71
N TYR A 173 4.75 3.32 11.31
CA TYR A 173 3.67 2.38 11.59
C TYR A 173 2.62 2.96 12.55
N VAL A 174 3.03 3.59 13.65
CA VAL A 174 2.12 4.25 14.60
C VAL A 174 1.32 5.37 13.91
N ILE A 175 1.99 6.25 13.16
CA ILE A 175 1.36 7.33 12.40
C ILE A 175 0.33 6.75 11.43
N ARG A 176 0.70 5.70 10.67
CA ARG A 176 -0.20 5.04 9.72
C ARG A 176 -1.44 4.48 10.40
N LYS A 177 -1.27 3.66 11.44
CA LYS A 177 -2.39 3.02 12.14
C LYS A 177 -3.32 4.06 12.78
N ARG A 178 -2.75 5.14 13.29
CA ARG A 178 -3.50 6.26 13.85
C ARG A 178 -4.31 6.99 12.78
N ALA A 179 -3.67 7.31 11.65
CA ALA A 179 -4.31 7.96 10.51
C ALA A 179 -5.44 7.11 9.89
N GLU A 180 -5.19 5.82 9.66
CA GLU A 180 -6.21 4.88 9.16
C GLU A 180 -7.46 4.87 10.05
N ARG A 181 -7.28 4.94 11.37
CA ARG A 181 -8.40 4.96 12.33
C ARG A 181 -9.12 6.31 12.37
N GLU A 182 -8.36 7.41 12.50
CA GLU A 182 -8.91 8.75 12.77
C GLU A 182 -9.46 9.41 11.51
N ILE A 183 -8.82 9.21 10.37
CA ILE A 183 -9.20 9.80 9.08
C ILE A 183 -10.08 8.82 8.30
N GLY A 184 -9.67 7.55 8.20
CA GLY A 184 -10.41 6.55 7.42
C GLY A 184 -11.85 6.34 7.87
N SER A 185 -12.16 6.55 9.15
CA SER A 185 -13.54 6.48 9.67
C SER A 185 -14.43 7.68 9.30
N LYS A 186 -13.85 8.76 8.78
CA LYS A 186 -14.55 10.00 8.38
C LYS A 186 -14.74 10.12 6.87
N VAL A 187 -13.93 9.41 6.09
CA VAL A 187 -14.01 9.42 4.62
C VAL A 187 -15.31 8.77 4.17
N ALA A 188 -15.90 9.33 3.10
CA ALA A 188 -17.14 8.80 2.55
C ALA A 188 -16.95 7.34 2.14
N GLU A 189 -18.04 6.56 2.20
CA GLU A 189 -17.97 5.14 1.87
C GLU A 189 -17.44 4.91 0.44
N GLU A 190 -17.72 5.85 -0.47
CA GLU A 190 -17.27 5.81 -1.86
C GLU A 190 -15.87 6.40 -2.13
N GLU A 191 -15.09 6.74 -1.11
CA GLU A 191 -13.79 7.37 -1.29
C GLU A 191 -12.68 6.56 -0.60
N SER A 192 -11.47 6.67 -1.13
CA SER A 192 -10.31 5.93 -0.62
C SER A 192 -9.52 6.78 0.38
N PHE A 193 -9.21 6.20 1.54
CA PHE A 193 -8.11 6.66 2.39
C PHE A 193 -7.28 5.43 2.78
N TYR A 194 -6.22 5.15 2.03
CA TYR A 194 -5.47 3.91 2.16
C TYR A 194 -3.98 4.10 1.92
N PHE A 195 -3.16 3.61 2.84
CA PHE A 195 -1.72 3.53 2.67
C PHE A 195 -1.33 2.22 2.00
N THR A 196 -0.88 2.29 0.75
CA THR A 196 -0.27 1.14 0.05
C THR A 196 1.06 0.74 0.70
N SER A 197 1.83 1.73 1.16
CA SER A 197 3.04 1.56 1.97
C SER A 197 3.30 2.83 2.78
N PHE A 198 3.91 2.68 3.96
CA PHE A 198 4.48 3.80 4.70
C PHE A 198 5.77 3.37 5.40
N SER A 199 6.91 3.69 4.80
CA SER A 199 8.21 3.15 5.21
C SER A 199 9.34 4.09 4.78
N SER A 200 10.51 3.97 5.42
CA SER A 200 11.80 4.54 5.04
C SER A 200 12.67 3.57 4.21
N ARG A 201 12.15 2.36 3.96
CA ARG A 201 12.87 1.27 3.31
C ARG A 201 12.21 0.80 2.02
N THR A 202 10.89 0.67 2.03
CA THR A 202 10.12 0.08 0.92
C THR A 202 9.01 1.00 0.43
N ILE A 203 8.59 0.78 -0.81
CA ILE A 203 7.46 1.47 -1.42
C ILE A 203 6.68 0.51 -2.32
N VAL A 204 5.36 0.65 -2.35
CA VAL A 204 4.47 -0.20 -3.15
C VAL A 204 3.77 0.63 -4.22
N TYR A 205 3.92 0.21 -5.48
CA TYR A 205 3.18 0.73 -6.62
C TYR A 205 2.20 -0.35 -7.08
N LYS A 206 0.90 -0.15 -6.81
CA LYS A 206 -0.14 -1.14 -7.12
C LYS A 206 -1.44 -0.45 -7.55
N GLY A 207 -2.37 -1.21 -8.09
CA GLY A 207 -3.70 -0.71 -8.40
C GLY A 207 -4.56 -1.74 -9.11
N MET A 208 -5.78 -1.33 -9.47
CA MET A 208 -6.69 -2.12 -10.30
C MET A 208 -6.23 -2.08 -11.78
N LEU A 209 -5.12 -2.79 -12.04
CA LEU A 209 -4.35 -2.76 -13.28
C LEU A 209 -4.15 -4.19 -13.78
N THR A 210 -4.09 -4.40 -15.10
CA THR A 210 -3.51 -5.63 -15.65
C THR A 210 -1.99 -5.62 -15.49
N THR A 211 -1.33 -6.77 -15.70
CA THR A 211 0.11 -6.88 -15.44
C THR A 211 0.96 -5.98 -16.33
N GLU A 212 0.52 -5.75 -17.57
CA GLU A 212 1.17 -4.86 -18.54
C GLU A 212 0.98 -3.37 -18.20
N GLN A 213 -0.12 -3.02 -17.54
CA GLN A 213 -0.45 -1.61 -17.29
C GLN A 213 0.39 -1.00 -16.17
N VAL A 214 1.00 -1.79 -15.26
CA VAL A 214 1.69 -1.25 -14.07
C VAL A 214 2.75 -0.20 -14.42
N ASN A 215 3.63 -0.47 -15.39
CA ASN A 215 4.66 0.48 -15.80
C ASN A 215 4.19 1.51 -16.83
N GLN A 216 3.01 1.32 -17.43
CA GLN A 216 2.42 2.28 -18.35
C GLN A 216 1.63 3.35 -17.56
N PHE A 217 0.89 2.91 -16.54
CA PHE A 217 0.15 3.75 -15.61
C PHE A 217 1.08 4.55 -14.69
N TYR A 218 2.04 3.91 -14.00
CA TYR A 218 2.96 4.61 -13.11
C TYR A 218 4.22 5.09 -13.83
N LEU A 219 4.24 6.37 -14.21
CA LEU A 219 5.31 6.93 -15.04
C LEU A 219 6.68 6.94 -14.35
N ASP A 220 6.69 7.02 -13.01
CA ASP A 220 7.89 6.94 -12.17
C ASP A 220 8.73 5.69 -12.49
N LEU A 221 8.07 4.55 -12.74
CA LEU A 221 8.73 3.25 -12.94
C LEU A 221 9.56 3.18 -14.23
N ASN A 222 9.47 4.18 -15.11
CA ASN A 222 10.24 4.26 -16.34
C ASN A 222 11.50 5.16 -16.22
N ASP A 223 11.69 5.87 -15.11
CA ASP A 223 12.88 6.71 -14.91
C ASP A 223 14.10 5.82 -14.59
N GLN A 224 15.20 6.01 -15.33
CA GLN A 224 16.43 5.22 -15.19
C GLN A 224 17.10 5.35 -13.80
N THR A 225 16.77 6.38 -13.03
CA THR A 225 17.25 6.58 -11.66
C THR A 225 16.35 5.91 -10.62
N PHE A 226 15.22 5.32 -11.04
CA PHE A 226 14.38 4.47 -10.21
C PHE A 226 15.05 3.10 -10.06
N GLU A 227 15.89 2.98 -9.04
CA GLU A 227 16.75 1.82 -8.81
C GLU A 227 16.30 1.06 -7.55
N SER A 228 16.35 -0.27 -7.61
CA SER A 228 16.12 -1.14 -6.44
C SER A 228 17.04 -2.36 -6.51
N ALA A 229 17.36 -2.97 -5.38
CA ALA A 229 18.05 -4.26 -5.33
C ALA A 229 17.08 -5.43 -5.10
N ILE A 230 15.85 -5.15 -4.67
CA ILE A 230 14.80 -6.14 -4.44
C ILE A 230 13.51 -5.67 -5.11
N ALA A 231 12.79 -6.59 -5.73
CA ALA A 231 11.48 -6.32 -6.32
C ALA A 231 10.56 -7.53 -6.12
N LEU A 232 9.35 -7.29 -5.63
CA LEU A 232 8.31 -8.31 -5.48
C LEU A 232 7.13 -7.87 -6.35
N VAL A 233 6.67 -8.75 -7.23
CA VAL A 233 5.54 -8.48 -8.14
C VAL A 233 4.41 -9.46 -7.87
N HIS A 234 3.19 -8.99 -8.06
CA HIS A 234 1.99 -9.79 -7.90
C HIS A 234 0.96 -9.43 -8.97
N SER A 235 0.31 -10.45 -9.49
CA SER A 235 -0.88 -10.36 -10.32
C SER A 235 -2.00 -11.10 -9.62
N ARG A 236 -3.10 -10.39 -9.35
CA ARG A 236 -4.28 -10.91 -8.69
C ARG A 236 -5.24 -11.48 -9.72
N PHE A 237 -5.92 -12.56 -9.33
CA PHE A 237 -7.12 -13.07 -9.98
C PHE A 237 -8.17 -13.17 -8.89
N SER A 238 -9.28 -12.46 -9.06
CA SER A 238 -10.38 -12.38 -8.12
C SER A 238 -11.58 -13.12 -8.67
N THR A 239 -12.32 -13.83 -7.83
CA THR A 239 -13.62 -14.41 -8.21
C THR A 239 -14.76 -13.38 -8.18
N ASN A 240 -14.44 -12.11 -7.90
CA ASN A 240 -15.38 -10.99 -7.86
C ASN A 240 -15.12 -9.97 -8.98
N THR A 241 -16.16 -9.25 -9.40
CA THR A 241 -16.06 -8.18 -10.41
C THR A 241 -16.11 -6.78 -9.78
N PHE A 242 -15.99 -6.66 -8.45
CA PHE A 242 -16.10 -5.38 -7.76
C PHE A 242 -14.77 -4.63 -7.81
N PRO A 243 -14.76 -3.39 -8.32
CA PRO A 243 -13.53 -2.64 -8.47
C PRO A 243 -12.99 -2.19 -7.11
N SER A 244 -11.75 -2.56 -6.78
CA SER A 244 -11.03 -2.06 -5.60
C SER A 244 -9.54 -1.97 -5.87
N TRP A 245 -9.01 -0.76 -5.72
CA TRP A 245 -7.58 -0.49 -5.90
C TRP A 245 -6.76 -0.96 -4.70
N GLU A 246 -7.32 -0.89 -3.50
CA GLU A 246 -6.64 -1.22 -2.23
C GLU A 246 -6.28 -2.71 -2.14
N ARG A 247 -7.14 -3.56 -2.70
CA ARG A 247 -7.03 -5.03 -2.65
C ARG A 247 -6.00 -5.61 -3.60
N ALA A 248 -5.48 -4.80 -4.53
CA ALA A 248 -4.32 -5.20 -5.30
C ALA A 248 -3.15 -5.54 -4.36
N HIS A 249 -2.27 -6.43 -4.81
CA HIS A 249 -1.02 -6.75 -4.15
C HIS A 249 0.15 -6.07 -4.88
N PRO A 250 1.34 -5.97 -4.26
CA PRO A 250 1.72 -6.44 -2.93
C PRO A 250 1.02 -5.76 -1.75
N ASN A 251 1.04 -6.43 -0.59
CA ASN A 251 0.83 -5.77 0.70
C ASN A 251 2.16 -5.20 1.22
N ARG A 252 2.22 -4.71 2.46
CA ARG A 252 3.33 -3.89 2.95
C ARG A 252 4.58 -4.72 3.22
N TYR A 253 4.40 -5.98 3.65
CA TYR A 253 5.48 -6.92 3.97
C TYR A 253 5.42 -8.19 3.11
N MET A 254 4.29 -8.51 2.49
CA MET A 254 4.13 -9.78 1.78
C MET A 254 3.45 -9.69 0.40
N ILE A 255 3.74 -10.70 -0.41
CA ILE A 255 2.92 -11.16 -1.54
C ILE A 255 2.37 -12.54 -1.18
N HIS A 256 1.12 -12.82 -1.52
CA HIS A 256 0.48 -14.09 -1.21
C HIS A 256 -0.17 -14.67 -2.47
N ASN A 257 0.01 -15.97 -2.68
CA ASN A 257 -0.69 -16.72 -3.71
C ASN A 257 -1.32 -17.95 -3.07
N GLY A 258 -2.65 -17.93 -2.97
CA GLY A 258 -3.43 -18.92 -2.27
C GLY A 258 -4.44 -18.27 -1.33
N GLU A 259 -5.01 -19.09 -0.47
CA GLU A 259 -6.07 -18.69 0.45
C GLU A 259 -5.75 -19.19 1.87
N ILE A 260 -6.04 -18.36 2.87
CA ILE A 260 -5.89 -18.69 4.28
C ILE A 260 -7.24 -19.19 4.81
N ASN A 261 -7.53 -20.48 4.59
CA ASN A 261 -8.81 -21.11 4.96
C ASN A 261 -9.15 -21.05 6.47
N THR A 262 -8.16 -20.73 7.32
CA THR A 262 -8.33 -20.60 8.78
C THR A 262 -8.39 -19.15 9.25
N ILE A 263 -8.51 -18.16 8.33
CA ILE A 263 -8.34 -16.74 8.66
C ILE A 263 -9.27 -16.28 9.78
N ARG A 264 -10.53 -16.70 9.78
CA ARG A 264 -11.49 -16.35 10.85
C ARG A 264 -11.01 -16.78 12.23
N GLY A 265 -10.45 -17.99 12.34
CA GLY A 265 -9.87 -18.49 13.57
C GLY A 265 -8.67 -17.66 13.99
N ASN A 266 -7.77 -17.36 13.06
CA ASN A 266 -6.57 -16.57 13.29
C ASN A 266 -6.90 -15.15 13.79
N VAL A 267 -7.85 -14.47 13.14
CA VAL A 267 -8.32 -13.12 13.52
C VAL A 267 -8.91 -13.12 14.92
N ASN A 268 -9.76 -14.10 15.24
CA ASN A 268 -10.36 -14.20 16.58
C ASN A 268 -9.30 -14.46 17.66
N TRP A 269 -8.30 -15.30 17.37
CA TRP A 269 -7.19 -15.54 18.28
C TRP A 269 -6.33 -14.30 18.49
N MET A 270 -6.06 -13.53 17.42
CA MET A 270 -5.32 -12.27 17.52
C MET A 270 -6.07 -11.27 18.40
N HIS A 271 -7.35 -11.02 18.08
CA HIS A 271 -8.22 -10.13 18.85
C HIS A 271 -8.33 -10.51 20.34
N ALA A 272 -8.44 -11.80 20.65
CA ALA A 272 -8.46 -12.28 22.04
C ALA A 272 -7.14 -12.03 22.79
N ARG A 273 -6.02 -11.94 22.07
CA ARG A 273 -4.68 -11.70 22.63
C ARG A 273 -4.35 -10.20 22.75
N GLU A 274 -4.96 -9.34 21.94
CA GLU A 274 -4.70 -7.88 21.93
C GLU A 274 -4.82 -7.26 23.33
N ALA A 275 -5.82 -7.65 24.11
CA ALA A 275 -6.03 -7.16 25.48
C ALA A 275 -4.91 -7.54 26.47
N LYS A 276 -4.04 -8.49 26.10
CA LYS A 276 -2.90 -8.96 26.90
C LYS A 276 -1.56 -8.52 26.33
N PHE A 277 -1.54 -7.71 25.27
CA PHE A 277 -0.28 -7.27 24.69
C PHE A 277 0.47 -6.35 25.65
N THR A 278 1.77 -6.63 25.76
CA THR A 278 2.75 -5.78 26.40
C THR A 278 3.90 -5.66 25.42
N SER A 279 4.37 -4.44 25.16
CA SER A 279 5.46 -4.20 24.22
C SER A 279 6.38 -3.12 24.77
N ASP A 280 7.65 -3.46 24.96
CA ASP A 280 8.67 -2.50 25.39
C ASP A 280 8.95 -1.46 24.31
N VAL A 281 8.84 -1.85 23.03
CA VAL A 281 9.15 -0.98 21.89
C VAL A 281 8.02 -0.02 21.55
N PHE A 282 6.76 -0.41 21.76
CA PHE A 282 5.62 0.49 21.58
C PHE A 282 5.27 1.26 22.86
N GLY A 283 5.50 0.68 24.03
CA GLY A 283 5.20 1.32 25.32
C GLY A 283 3.78 1.90 25.36
N LYS A 284 3.68 3.24 25.46
CA LYS A 284 2.41 3.96 25.50
C LYS A 284 1.68 4.01 24.16
N ASP A 285 2.39 3.81 23.05
CA ASP A 285 1.83 3.85 21.69
C ASP A 285 1.14 2.53 21.31
N LEU A 286 1.24 1.49 22.14
CA LEU A 286 0.61 0.20 21.87
C LEU A 286 -0.91 0.34 21.63
N SER A 287 -1.60 1.20 22.40
CA SER A 287 -3.04 1.43 22.20
C SER A 287 -3.36 2.19 20.90
N LYS A 288 -2.37 2.87 20.30
CA LYS A 288 -2.56 3.58 19.02
C LYS A 288 -2.57 2.61 17.83
N VAL A 289 -1.90 1.47 17.96
CA VAL A 289 -1.76 0.48 16.88
C VAL A 289 -2.80 -0.65 16.93
N LEU A 290 -3.71 -0.61 17.90
CA LEU A 290 -4.84 -1.54 18.03
C LEU A 290 -6.12 -1.00 17.38
N PRO A 291 -6.98 -1.85 16.79
CA PRO A 291 -6.76 -3.30 16.55
C PRO A 291 -5.66 -3.53 15.50
N VAL A 292 -4.91 -4.62 15.65
CA VAL A 292 -3.80 -4.94 14.73
C VAL A 292 -4.36 -5.27 13.35
N VAL A 293 -5.34 -6.18 13.32
CA VAL A 293 -5.94 -6.69 12.10
C VAL A 293 -7.14 -5.84 11.69
N ASP A 294 -7.10 -5.30 10.48
CA ASP A 294 -8.28 -4.76 9.82
C ASP A 294 -9.14 -5.92 9.28
N LYS A 295 -10.38 -6.02 9.78
CA LYS A 295 -11.29 -7.12 9.44
C LYS A 295 -11.99 -6.93 8.09
N ASP A 296 -11.88 -5.75 7.49
CA ASP A 296 -12.50 -5.46 6.20
C ASP A 296 -11.59 -5.83 5.02
N GLY A 297 -10.31 -6.07 5.27
CA GLY A 297 -9.33 -6.47 4.25
C GLY A 297 -9.48 -7.90 3.72
N SER A 298 -8.66 -8.28 2.74
CA SER A 298 -8.53 -9.68 2.32
C SER A 298 -7.82 -10.52 3.38
N ASP A 299 -7.94 -11.84 3.29
CA ASP A 299 -7.23 -12.78 4.15
C ASP A 299 -5.71 -12.52 4.21
N SER A 300 -5.16 -12.15 3.07
CA SER A 300 -3.76 -11.87 2.83
C SER A 300 -3.35 -10.54 3.44
N SER A 301 -4.22 -9.51 3.40
CA SER A 301 -3.95 -8.25 4.10
C SER A 301 -4.07 -8.40 5.62
N MET A 302 -4.98 -9.24 6.10
CA MET A 302 -5.10 -9.54 7.53
C MET A 302 -3.84 -10.24 8.07
N PHE A 303 -3.27 -11.16 7.28
CA PHE A 303 -1.98 -11.76 7.60
C PHE A 303 -0.86 -10.73 7.56
N ASP A 304 -0.79 -9.88 6.53
CA ASP A 304 0.21 -8.82 6.40
C ASP A 304 0.20 -7.86 7.60
N ASN A 305 -0.98 -7.45 8.09
CA ASN A 305 -1.10 -6.60 9.29
C ASN A 305 -0.49 -7.27 10.51
N THR A 306 -0.69 -8.57 10.66
CA THR A 306 -0.15 -9.35 11.77
C THR A 306 1.37 -9.48 11.63
N LEU A 307 1.87 -9.75 10.43
CA LEU A 307 3.30 -9.84 10.13
C LEU A 307 4.02 -8.52 10.42
N GLU A 308 3.47 -7.41 9.93
CA GLU A 308 3.98 -6.06 10.17
C GLU A 308 4.02 -5.71 11.67
N PHE A 309 3.00 -6.09 12.45
CA PHE A 309 3.00 -5.86 13.90
C PHE A 309 4.09 -6.62 14.66
N TYR A 310 4.53 -7.78 14.15
CA TYR A 310 5.60 -8.57 14.77
C TYR A 310 7.01 -8.05 14.45
N HIS A 311 7.18 -7.16 13.46
CA HIS A 311 8.47 -6.69 12.96
C HIS A 311 8.77 -5.24 13.39
#